data_AF-A0A165C297-F1
#
_entry.id   AF-A0A165C297-F1
#
_cell.length_a   1.000
_cell.length_b   1.000
_cell.length_c   1.000
_cell.angle_alpha   90.00
_cell.angle_beta   90.00
_cell.angle_gamma   90.00
#
_symmetry.space_group_name_H-M   'P 1'
#
loop_
_entity.id
_entity.type
_entity.pdbx_description
1 polymer ?
#
loop_
_entity_poly.entity_id
_entity_poly.type
_entity_poly.pdbx_seq_one_letter_code
_entity_poly.pdbx_strand_id
1 'polypeptide(L)'
;MSGTTTPSLPGDYGSKPPSPYSENIPSNLHRAHSRLEFPPVYVVVGIYRLVTDEKLFKPAWKKCEHGLVRGMTIGVVWVATTFKIQRFAVRTFMMHSSRVTGLSGEAVFGFHVPFDLPTYATVFFISTQLTVIISYFISHGLRVARERAYNQTIESRAKGSEFWQPYVEEWDEPPKVSKGVRWTHVLGSGFSRFAIRLLLFNVETVPLFGIMVSAWLRALGTARYLHKPYFQSKAMTSEQVSTFIEERKWDYRAFGFAAALLERIPIVGLVFSVSNRIGAAMWAVDLEKRQHYVAEVKAAKTGQVTSSL
;
A
#
# COMPACT_ATOMS: atom_id res chain seq x y z
N MET A 1 -12.12 25.89 39.19
CA MET A 1 -13.48 25.65 39.70
C MET A 1 -14.15 24.65 38.78
N SER A 2 -14.44 23.48 39.36
CA SER A 2 -15.32 22.38 38.93
C SER A 2 -15.39 22.05 37.44
N GLY A 3 -14.62 21.04 37.04
CA GLY A 3 -14.82 20.31 35.78
C GLY A 3 -16.09 19.46 35.85
N THR A 4 -17.00 19.69 34.91
CA THR A 4 -18.15 18.84 34.64
C THR A 4 -17.70 17.61 33.89
N THR A 5 -17.52 16.49 34.58
CA THR A 5 -17.38 15.17 33.95
C THR A 5 -18.76 14.67 33.55
N THR A 6 -19.04 14.69 32.25
CA THR A 6 -20.18 13.99 31.66
C THR A 6 -20.04 12.49 31.95
N PRO A 7 -21.10 11.79 32.40
CA PRO A 7 -21.02 10.37 32.72
C PRO A 7 -20.73 9.55 31.46
N SER A 8 -19.70 8.71 31.50
CA SER A 8 -19.34 7.78 30.43
C SER A 8 -20.37 6.65 30.35
N LEU A 9 -20.85 6.39 29.13
CA LEU A 9 -21.79 5.30 28.84
C LEU A 9 -21.07 3.95 28.91
N PRO A 10 -21.72 2.87 29.40
CA PRO A 10 -21.14 1.53 29.39
C PRO A 10 -20.93 1.08 27.94
N GLY A 11 -19.68 0.89 27.53
CA GLY A 11 -19.30 0.61 26.13
C GLY A 11 -18.50 1.71 25.45
N ASP A 12 -18.21 2.81 26.16
CA ASP A 12 -17.26 3.82 25.70
C ASP A 12 -15.84 3.22 25.67
N TYR A 13 -15.46 2.66 24.53
CA TYR A 13 -14.08 2.29 24.24
C TYR A 13 -13.29 3.59 24.28
N GLY A 14 -12.66 3.88 25.42
CA GLY A 14 -12.01 5.15 25.74
C GLY A 14 -11.53 5.88 24.50
N SER A 15 -12.17 7.01 24.21
CA SER A 15 -11.90 7.82 23.04
C SER A 15 -10.39 7.94 22.86
N LYS A 16 -9.85 7.45 21.73
CA LYS A 16 -8.48 7.79 21.34
C LYS A 16 -8.36 9.30 21.51
N PRO A 17 -7.27 9.81 22.14
CA PRO A 17 -7.10 11.26 22.24
C PRO A 17 -7.31 11.83 20.83
N PRO A 18 -8.25 12.79 20.66
CA PRO A 18 -8.60 13.27 19.35
C PRO A 18 -7.32 13.74 18.67
N SER A 19 -7.10 13.28 17.44
CA SER A 19 -5.96 13.71 16.66
C SER A 19 -5.95 15.24 16.65
N PRO A 20 -4.87 15.92 17.07
CA PRO A 20 -4.91 17.37 17.17
C PRO A 20 -5.30 18.01 15.84
N TYR A 21 -6.00 19.14 15.94
CA TYR A 21 -6.59 19.86 14.80
C TYR A 21 -7.69 19.08 14.05
N SER A 22 -8.37 18.14 14.72
CA SER A 22 -9.57 17.47 14.19
C SER A 22 -10.89 18.20 14.51
N GLU A 23 -10.87 19.17 15.41
CA GLU A 23 -12.03 20.00 15.77
C GLU A 23 -12.09 21.27 14.91
N ASN A 24 -13.28 21.63 14.44
CA ASN A 24 -13.57 22.85 13.65
C ASN A 24 -12.82 22.97 12.31
N ILE A 25 -12.81 21.91 11.50
CA ILE A 25 -12.16 21.89 10.19
C ILE A 25 -12.93 22.75 9.17
N PRO A 26 -12.24 23.58 8.36
CA PRO A 26 -12.86 24.31 7.26
C PRO A 26 -13.61 23.41 6.26
N SER A 27 -14.73 23.88 5.73
CA SER A 27 -15.63 23.08 4.87
C SER A 27 -14.96 22.55 3.58
N ASN A 28 -13.98 23.28 3.05
CA ASN A 28 -13.17 22.88 1.90
C ASN A 28 -12.20 21.71 2.21
N LEU A 29 -11.87 21.48 3.48
CA LEU A 29 -10.95 20.43 3.93
C LEU A 29 -11.64 19.17 4.45
N HIS A 30 -12.94 19.21 4.73
CA HIS A 30 -13.68 18.04 5.25
C HIS A 30 -13.46 16.77 4.42
N ARG A 31 -13.55 16.85 3.08
CA ARG A 31 -13.34 15.68 2.21
C ARG A 31 -11.91 15.13 2.26
N ALA A 32 -10.92 15.98 2.49
CA ALA A 32 -9.53 15.55 2.67
C ALA A 32 -9.38 14.88 4.04
N HIS A 33 -9.92 15.50 5.09
CA HIS A 33 -9.88 14.98 6.46
C HIS A 33 -10.52 13.59 6.57
N SER A 34 -11.75 13.39 6.05
CA SER A 34 -12.42 12.09 6.10
C SER A 34 -11.63 10.99 5.39
N ARG A 35 -10.83 11.33 4.36
CA ARG A 35 -9.95 10.35 3.68
C ARG A 35 -8.68 10.07 4.48
N LEU A 36 -8.18 11.05 5.24
CA LEU A 36 -7.02 10.88 6.12
C LEU A 36 -7.33 9.99 7.33
N GLU A 37 -8.57 9.97 7.81
CA GLU A 37 -9.00 9.08 8.90
C GLU A 37 -8.94 7.59 8.53
N PHE A 38 -9.06 7.26 7.24
CA PHE A 38 -8.98 5.88 6.75
C PHE A 38 -8.08 5.76 5.50
N PRO A 39 -6.74 5.77 5.68
CA PRO A 39 -5.77 5.75 4.59
C PRO A 39 -5.87 4.60 3.58
N PRO A 40 -6.35 3.38 3.91
CA PRO A 40 -6.57 2.34 2.90
C PRO A 40 -7.45 2.78 1.72
N VAL A 41 -8.33 3.77 1.90
CA VAL A 41 -9.14 4.35 0.81
C VAL A 41 -8.28 4.93 -0.32
N TYR A 42 -7.07 5.42 -0.04
CA TYR A 42 -6.20 5.94 -1.09
C TYR A 42 -5.79 4.88 -2.12
N VAL A 43 -5.80 3.60 -1.76
CA VAL A 43 -5.55 2.52 -2.70
C VAL A 43 -6.70 2.40 -3.72
N VAL A 44 -7.95 2.53 -3.24
CA VAL A 44 -9.15 2.54 -4.08
C VAL A 44 -9.18 3.79 -4.97
N VAL A 45 -8.90 4.96 -4.38
CA VAL A 45 -8.80 6.23 -5.14
C VAL A 45 -7.73 6.14 -6.21
N GLY A 46 -6.59 5.50 -5.91
CA GLY A 46 -5.50 5.29 -6.85
C GLY A 46 -5.92 4.47 -8.07
N ILE A 47 -6.60 3.34 -7.87
CA ILE A 47 -7.04 2.50 -9.00
C ILE A 47 -8.20 3.14 -9.77
N TYR A 48 -9.16 3.74 -9.06
CA TYR A 48 -10.25 4.48 -9.68
C TYR A 48 -9.70 5.57 -10.61
N ARG A 49 -8.73 6.34 -10.13
CA ARG A 49 -8.12 7.41 -10.91
C ARG A 49 -7.27 6.89 -12.07
N LEU A 50 -6.53 5.80 -11.89
CA LEU A 50 -5.77 5.19 -12.97
C LEU A 50 -6.66 4.73 -14.11
N VAL A 51 -7.86 4.20 -13.81
CA VAL A 51 -8.80 3.69 -14.83
C VAL A 51 -9.61 4.81 -15.48
N THR A 52 -9.96 5.86 -14.73
CA THR A 52 -10.83 6.95 -15.23
C THR A 52 -10.07 8.05 -15.96
N ASP A 53 -8.82 8.31 -15.61
CA ASP A 53 -8.02 9.40 -16.20
C ASP A 53 -7.14 8.87 -17.35
N GLU A 54 -7.59 9.07 -18.59
CA GLU A 54 -6.84 8.64 -19.77
C GLU A 54 -5.43 9.26 -19.86
N LYS A 55 -5.25 10.46 -19.29
CA LYS A 55 -3.96 11.16 -19.27
C LYS A 55 -2.95 10.48 -18.35
N LEU A 56 -3.42 9.70 -17.38
CA LEU A 56 -2.58 8.86 -16.51
C LEU A 56 -2.40 7.47 -17.10
N PHE A 57 -3.48 6.85 -17.59
CA PHE A 57 -3.46 5.46 -18.03
C PHE A 57 -2.55 5.23 -19.25
N LYS A 58 -2.77 5.96 -20.35
CA LYS A 58 -2.04 5.73 -21.61
C LYS A 58 -0.52 5.98 -21.46
N PRO A 59 -0.07 7.09 -20.86
CA PRO A 59 1.37 7.36 -20.72
C PRO A 59 2.09 6.45 -19.73
N ALA A 60 1.38 5.93 -18.72
CA ALA A 60 1.93 4.96 -17.79
C ALA A 60 2.29 3.66 -18.52
N TRP A 61 1.42 3.16 -19.41
CA TRP A 61 1.62 1.86 -20.06
C TRP A 61 2.41 1.92 -21.37
N LYS A 62 2.49 3.07 -22.04
CA LYS A 62 3.21 3.22 -23.31
C LYS A 62 4.66 2.74 -23.27
N LYS A 63 5.38 2.95 -22.15
CA LYS A 63 6.77 2.48 -22.01
C LYS A 63 6.89 0.98 -21.69
N CYS A 64 5.82 0.38 -21.20
CA CYS A 64 5.76 -1.05 -20.88
C CYS A 64 5.37 -1.90 -22.09
N GLU A 65 4.81 -1.33 -23.15
CA GLU A 65 4.23 -2.05 -24.29
C GLU A 65 5.18 -3.09 -24.91
N HIS A 66 6.37 -2.69 -25.34
CA HIS A 66 7.34 -3.63 -25.93
C HIS A 66 7.81 -4.70 -24.94
N GLY A 67 8.00 -4.34 -23.68
CA GLY A 67 8.37 -5.30 -22.63
C GLY A 67 7.25 -6.30 -22.37
N LEU A 68 6.00 -5.83 -22.36
CA LEU A 68 4.81 -6.64 -22.15
C LEU A 68 4.63 -7.63 -23.30
N VAL A 69 4.77 -7.18 -24.55
CA VAL A 69 4.70 -8.07 -25.73
C VAL A 69 5.75 -9.16 -25.63
N ARG A 70 7.03 -8.82 -25.37
CA ARG A 70 8.11 -9.81 -25.21
C ARG A 70 7.83 -10.79 -24.06
N GLY A 71 7.38 -10.27 -22.92
CA GLY A 71 7.05 -11.07 -21.74
C GLY A 71 5.87 -12.01 -21.98
N MET A 72 4.84 -11.57 -22.71
CA MET A 72 3.70 -12.41 -23.10
C MET A 72 4.12 -13.48 -24.11
N THR A 73 4.93 -13.15 -25.12
CA THR A 73 5.42 -14.15 -26.09
C THR A 73 6.19 -15.27 -25.39
N ILE A 74 7.15 -14.90 -24.53
CA ILE A 74 7.94 -15.89 -23.78
C ILE A 74 7.06 -16.63 -22.77
N GLY A 75 6.12 -15.93 -22.13
CA GLY A 75 5.14 -16.52 -21.23
C GLY A 75 4.30 -17.60 -21.92
N VAL A 76 3.76 -17.33 -23.11
CA VAL A 76 2.96 -18.29 -23.88
C VAL A 76 3.80 -19.52 -24.25
N VAL A 77 5.03 -19.33 -24.73
CA VAL A 77 5.95 -20.43 -25.03
C VAL A 77 6.22 -21.26 -23.77
N TRP A 78 6.46 -20.61 -22.63
CA TRP A 78 6.69 -21.26 -21.35
C TRP A 78 5.48 -22.07 -20.88
N VAL A 79 4.28 -21.52 -20.97
CA VAL A 79 3.05 -22.26 -20.63
C VAL A 79 2.88 -23.45 -21.57
N ALA A 80 2.96 -23.26 -22.88
CA ALA A 80 2.74 -24.33 -23.86
C ALA A 80 3.70 -25.51 -23.66
N THR A 81 4.96 -25.23 -23.34
CA THR A 81 6.00 -26.25 -23.14
C THR A 81 5.92 -26.94 -21.78
N THR A 82 5.54 -26.23 -20.71
CA THR A 82 5.60 -26.75 -19.34
C THR A 82 4.25 -27.23 -18.78
N PHE A 83 3.11 -26.86 -19.39
CA PHE A 83 1.77 -27.08 -18.82
C PHE A 83 1.50 -28.54 -18.45
N LYS A 84 1.79 -29.50 -19.36
CA LYS A 84 1.55 -30.92 -19.11
C LYS A 84 2.39 -31.45 -17.95
N ILE A 85 3.67 -31.07 -17.90
CA ILE A 85 4.62 -31.49 -16.86
C ILE A 85 4.21 -30.88 -15.51
N GLN A 86 3.86 -29.60 -15.49
CA GLN A 86 3.42 -28.91 -14.27
C GLN A 86 2.08 -29.45 -13.77
N ARG A 87 1.12 -29.72 -14.66
CA ARG A 87 -0.15 -30.35 -14.28
C ARG A 87 0.06 -31.73 -13.67
N PHE A 88 0.96 -32.52 -14.25
CA PHE A 88 1.32 -33.82 -13.68
C PHE A 88 1.94 -33.67 -12.28
N ALA A 89 2.93 -32.80 -12.11
CA ALA A 89 3.57 -32.56 -10.82
C ALA A 89 2.59 -32.04 -9.75
N VAL A 90 1.73 -31.08 -10.09
CA VAL A 90 0.70 -30.52 -9.19
C VAL A 90 -0.31 -31.59 -8.81
N ARG A 91 -0.78 -32.39 -9.77
CA ARG A 91 -1.69 -33.50 -9.49
C ARG A 91 -1.06 -34.51 -8.53
N THR A 92 0.17 -34.92 -8.79
CA THR A 92 0.93 -35.85 -7.92
C THR A 92 1.10 -35.27 -6.52
N PHE A 93 1.52 -34.02 -6.40
CA PHE A 93 1.66 -33.33 -5.11
C PHE A 93 0.34 -33.27 -4.33
N MET A 94 -0.76 -32.93 -5.00
CA MET A 94 -2.08 -32.86 -4.37
C MET A 94 -2.59 -34.23 -3.91
N MET A 95 -2.37 -35.29 -4.69
CA MET A 95 -2.74 -36.66 -4.30
C MET A 95 -1.96 -37.17 -3.09
N HIS A 96 -0.69 -36.76 -2.94
CA HIS A 96 0.12 -37.10 -1.77
C HIS A 96 -0.10 -36.19 -0.56
N SER A 97 -0.85 -35.09 -0.71
CA SER A 97 -1.12 -34.16 0.37
C SER A 97 -2.46 -34.46 1.05
N SER A 98 -2.41 -34.98 2.28
CA SER A 98 -3.59 -35.24 3.12
C SER A 98 -4.49 -34.02 3.36
N ARG A 99 -3.97 -32.80 3.10
CA ARG A 99 -4.69 -31.52 3.20
C ARG A 99 -5.67 -31.25 2.06
N VAL A 100 -5.43 -31.82 0.87
CA VAL A 100 -6.21 -31.51 -0.35
C VAL A 100 -7.12 -32.68 -0.73
N THR A 101 -6.80 -33.89 -0.26
CA THR A 101 -7.61 -35.11 -0.45
C THR A 101 -8.96 -35.09 0.28
N GLY A 102 -9.17 -34.16 1.22
CA GLY A 102 -10.44 -33.98 1.94
C GLY A 102 -11.39 -32.93 1.35
N LEU A 103 -10.97 -32.20 0.31
CA LEU A 103 -11.84 -31.26 -0.42
C LEU A 103 -12.56 -32.05 -1.51
N SER A 104 -13.90 -31.98 -1.57
CA SER A 104 -14.68 -32.54 -2.68
C SER A 104 -14.09 -32.04 -3.99
N GLY A 105 -13.68 -32.94 -4.89
CA GLY A 105 -12.93 -32.61 -6.11
C GLY A 105 -13.60 -31.63 -7.08
N GLU A 106 -14.85 -31.23 -6.79
CA GLU A 106 -15.72 -30.40 -7.63
C GLU A 106 -15.96 -28.98 -7.10
N ALA A 107 -15.55 -28.66 -5.85
CA ALA A 107 -15.85 -27.35 -5.25
C ALA A 107 -14.62 -26.70 -4.59
N VAL A 108 -14.31 -25.47 -5.01
CA VAL A 108 -13.30 -24.60 -4.40
C VAL A 108 -14.04 -23.50 -3.64
N PHE A 109 -13.91 -23.48 -2.31
CA PHE A 109 -14.65 -22.54 -1.44
C PHE A 109 -16.17 -22.56 -1.63
N GLY A 110 -16.75 -23.72 -1.96
CA GLY A 110 -18.20 -23.88 -2.22
C GLY A 110 -18.65 -23.45 -3.62
N PHE A 111 -17.75 -22.98 -4.48
CA PHE A 111 -18.04 -22.67 -5.88
C PHE A 111 -17.64 -23.84 -6.79
N HIS A 112 -18.57 -24.26 -7.66
CA HIS A 112 -18.27 -25.21 -8.73
C HIS A 112 -17.33 -24.55 -9.75
N VAL A 113 -16.12 -25.08 -9.84
CA VAL A 113 -15.13 -24.62 -10.81
C VAL A 113 -15.38 -25.31 -12.16
N PRO A 114 -15.22 -24.61 -13.30
CA PRO A 114 -15.46 -25.18 -14.62
C PRO A 114 -14.44 -26.25 -15.05
N PHE A 115 -13.39 -26.48 -14.25
CA PHE A 115 -12.30 -27.42 -14.52
C PHE A 115 -11.91 -28.17 -13.25
N ASP A 116 -11.27 -29.33 -13.40
CA ASP A 116 -10.74 -30.12 -12.28
C ASP A 116 -9.87 -29.27 -11.34
N LEU A 117 -9.95 -29.54 -10.03
CA LEU A 117 -9.15 -28.89 -9.00
C LEU A 117 -7.62 -28.84 -9.32
N PRO A 118 -6.98 -29.91 -9.81
CA PRO A 118 -5.56 -29.86 -10.21
C PRO A 118 -5.28 -28.92 -11.38
N THR A 119 -6.23 -28.81 -12.32
CA THR A 119 -6.12 -27.89 -13.46
C THR A 119 -6.16 -26.45 -12.96
N TYR A 120 -7.08 -26.13 -12.05
CA TYR A 120 -7.14 -24.81 -11.42
C TYR A 120 -5.85 -24.47 -10.66
N ALA A 121 -5.36 -25.40 -9.82
CA ALA A 121 -4.11 -25.20 -9.08
C ALA A 121 -2.91 -25.00 -10.03
N THR A 122 -2.87 -25.71 -11.15
CA THR A 122 -1.84 -25.56 -12.18
C THR A 122 -1.91 -24.19 -12.84
N VAL A 123 -3.11 -23.72 -13.21
CA VAL A 123 -3.31 -22.37 -13.79
C VAL A 123 -2.87 -21.30 -12.81
N PHE A 124 -3.25 -21.42 -11.53
CA PHE A 124 -2.80 -20.50 -10.50
C PHE A 124 -1.27 -20.51 -10.35
N PHE A 125 -0.65 -21.70 -10.28
CA PHE A 125 0.79 -21.84 -10.19
C PHE A 125 1.51 -21.21 -11.39
N ILE A 126 1.04 -21.47 -12.61
CA ILE A 126 1.56 -20.87 -13.85
C ILE A 126 1.39 -19.34 -13.83
N SER A 127 0.26 -18.83 -13.33
CA SER A 127 0.02 -17.37 -13.26
C SER A 127 1.08 -16.64 -12.44
N THR A 128 1.58 -17.27 -11.37
CA THR A 128 2.67 -16.71 -10.56
C THR A 128 3.99 -16.65 -11.34
N GLN A 129 4.29 -17.68 -12.13
CA GLN A 129 5.49 -17.72 -12.98
C GLN A 129 5.40 -16.72 -14.13
N LEU A 130 4.24 -16.63 -14.78
CA LEU A 130 3.96 -15.62 -15.81
C LEU A 130 4.12 -14.21 -15.27
N THR A 131 3.66 -13.95 -14.05
CA THR A 131 3.86 -12.67 -13.39
C THR A 131 5.34 -12.34 -13.27
N VAL A 132 6.19 -13.30 -12.88
CA VAL A 132 7.64 -13.10 -12.78
C VAL A 132 8.26 -12.81 -14.15
N ILE A 133 7.91 -13.60 -15.17
CA ILE A 133 8.40 -13.42 -16.55
C ILE A 133 8.02 -12.02 -17.06
N ILE A 134 6.74 -11.66 -16.99
CA ILE A 134 6.26 -10.35 -17.44
C ILE A 134 6.96 -9.23 -16.65
N SER A 135 7.02 -9.36 -15.32
CA SER A 135 7.67 -8.38 -14.44
C SER A 135 9.12 -8.12 -14.81
N TYR A 136 9.86 -9.17 -15.17
CA TYR A 136 11.25 -9.05 -15.61
C TYR A 136 11.37 -8.15 -16.84
N PHE A 137 10.57 -8.43 -17.88
CA PHE A 137 10.61 -7.67 -19.14
C PHE A 137 10.08 -6.25 -19.02
N ILE A 138 9.10 -6.00 -18.15
CA ILE A 138 8.55 -4.64 -17.95
C ILE A 138 9.23 -3.87 -16.83
N SER A 139 10.13 -4.47 -16.05
CA SER A 139 10.69 -3.90 -14.80
C SER A 139 11.14 -2.43 -14.93
N HIS A 140 11.91 -2.13 -15.98
CA HIS A 140 12.36 -0.78 -16.29
C HIS A 140 11.20 0.15 -16.67
N GLY A 141 10.35 -0.27 -17.60
CA GLY A 141 9.16 0.49 -18.01
C GLY A 141 8.21 0.77 -16.85
N LEU A 142 8.02 -0.19 -15.96
CA LEU A 142 7.16 -0.11 -14.79
C LEU A 142 7.71 0.87 -13.74
N ARG A 143 9.04 0.97 -13.59
CA ARG A 143 9.65 2.01 -12.75
C ARG A 143 9.32 3.40 -13.30
N VAL A 144 9.48 3.60 -14.61
CA VAL A 144 9.18 4.89 -15.27
C VAL A 144 7.68 5.20 -15.21
N ALA A 145 6.81 4.19 -15.39
CA ALA A 145 5.36 4.32 -15.30
C ALA A 145 4.92 4.80 -13.91
N ARG A 146 5.48 4.20 -12.86
CA ARG A 146 5.22 4.58 -11.46
C ARG A 146 5.61 6.01 -11.15
N GLU A 147 6.76 6.45 -11.64
CA GLU A 147 7.26 7.82 -11.45
C GLU A 147 6.41 8.84 -12.21
N ARG A 148 6.08 8.58 -13.48
CA ARG A 148 5.19 9.44 -14.27
C ARG A 148 3.80 9.55 -13.66
N ALA A 149 3.21 8.42 -13.26
CA ALA A 149 1.88 8.40 -12.66
C ALA A 149 1.84 9.22 -11.37
N TYR A 150 2.90 9.15 -10.54
CA TYR A 150 3.05 10.01 -9.37
C TYR A 150 3.15 11.49 -9.77
N ASN A 151 4.09 11.85 -10.66
CA ASN A 151 4.35 13.24 -11.03
C ASN A 151 3.13 13.90 -11.67
N GLN A 152 2.46 13.25 -12.62
CA GLN A 152 1.24 13.76 -13.25
C GLN A 152 0.09 13.92 -12.24
N THR A 153 0.00 13.02 -11.26
CA THR A 153 -0.99 13.14 -10.17
C THR A 153 -0.70 14.38 -9.33
N ILE A 154 0.57 14.66 -9.04
CA ILE A 154 0.98 15.88 -8.34
C ILE A 154 0.73 17.13 -9.18
N GLU A 155 1.17 17.17 -10.44
CA GLU A 155 0.95 18.31 -11.36
C GLU A 155 -0.53 18.69 -11.49
N SER A 156 -1.42 17.69 -11.50
CA SER A 156 -2.87 17.95 -11.57
C SER A 156 -3.50 18.51 -10.28
N ARG A 157 -2.81 18.44 -9.14
CA ARG A 157 -3.37 18.74 -7.81
C ARG A 157 -2.59 19.80 -7.05
N ALA A 158 -1.27 19.68 -6.98
CA ALA A 158 -0.35 20.64 -6.39
C ALA A 158 -0.03 21.71 -7.44
N LYS A 159 -0.60 22.91 -7.27
CA LYS A 159 -0.48 24.03 -8.22
C LYS A 159 0.87 24.78 -8.11
N GLY A 160 1.99 24.06 -8.06
CA GLY A 160 3.34 24.65 -8.05
C GLY A 160 4.26 24.11 -6.95
N SER A 161 5.53 24.54 -6.96
CA SER A 161 6.52 24.18 -5.94
C SER A 161 6.24 24.80 -4.57
N GLU A 162 5.58 25.95 -4.55
CA GLU A 162 5.20 26.68 -3.33
C GLU A 162 4.09 25.98 -2.53
N PHE A 163 3.37 25.02 -3.16
CA PHE A 163 2.44 24.14 -2.47
C PHE A 163 3.11 23.27 -1.40
N TRP A 164 4.40 22.97 -1.52
CA TRP A 164 5.12 22.17 -0.53
C TRP A 164 5.81 23.07 0.47
N GLN A 165 5.22 23.21 1.65
CA GLN A 165 5.79 24.02 2.73
C GLN A 165 6.76 23.20 3.59
N PRO A 166 7.65 23.85 4.38
CA PRO A 166 8.46 23.17 5.37
C PRO A 166 7.61 22.34 6.34
N TYR A 167 8.22 21.31 6.95
CA TYR A 167 7.53 20.47 7.92
C TYR A 167 7.07 21.28 9.14
N VAL A 168 5.79 21.16 9.49
CA VAL A 168 5.21 21.73 10.71
C VAL A 168 4.82 20.59 11.62
N GLU A 169 5.44 20.57 12.81
CA GLU A 169 5.13 19.58 13.83
C GLU A 169 3.67 19.75 14.26
N GLU A 170 2.87 18.69 14.25
CA GLU A 170 1.45 18.82 14.59
C GLU A 170 1.28 18.71 16.11
N TRP A 171 2.00 17.81 16.78
CA TRP A 171 1.77 17.53 18.20
C TRP A 171 2.62 18.42 19.10
N ASP A 172 2.07 18.87 20.22
CA ASP A 172 2.81 19.69 21.19
C ASP A 172 3.92 18.87 21.86
N GLU A 173 3.64 17.58 22.12
CA GLU A 173 4.61 16.60 22.58
C GLU A 173 4.68 15.42 21.59
N PRO A 174 5.57 15.46 20.58
CA PRO A 174 5.67 14.37 19.62
C PRO A 174 6.16 13.09 20.32
N PRO A 175 5.67 11.91 19.90
CA PRO A 175 6.14 10.65 20.45
C PRO A 175 7.65 10.55 20.22
N LYS A 176 8.41 10.37 21.30
CA LYS A 176 9.85 10.16 21.19
C LYS A 176 10.07 8.90 20.37
N VAL A 177 10.59 9.06 19.16
CA VAL A 177 11.00 7.95 18.31
C VAL A 177 12.11 7.24 19.08
N SER A 178 11.78 6.13 19.74
CA SER A 178 12.84 5.29 20.27
C SER A 178 13.71 4.93 19.06
N LYS A 179 15.03 5.15 19.15
CA LYS A 179 16.01 4.46 18.30
C LYS A 179 16.03 2.96 18.70
N GLY A 180 14.84 2.40 18.91
CA GLY A 180 14.56 1.07 19.38
C GLY A 180 15.20 0.11 18.41
N VAL A 181 15.85 -0.89 19.00
CA VAL A 181 16.68 -1.92 18.39
C VAL A 181 16.36 -2.14 16.93
N ARG A 182 17.44 -2.14 16.14
CA ARG A 182 17.63 -2.40 14.71
C ARG A 182 16.99 -3.71 14.19
N TRP A 183 15.76 -4.03 14.59
CA TRP A 183 14.94 -5.15 14.13
C TRP A 183 14.69 -5.09 12.63
N THR A 184 14.80 -3.91 12.01
CA THR A 184 14.79 -3.74 10.55
C THR A 184 15.98 -4.39 9.84
N HIS A 185 17.14 -4.51 10.49
CA HIS A 185 18.28 -5.25 9.93
C HIS A 185 18.24 -6.72 10.33
N VAL A 186 17.73 -7.04 11.53
CA VAL A 186 17.48 -8.43 11.90
C VAL A 186 16.48 -9.04 10.92
N LEU A 187 15.35 -8.39 10.61
CA LEU A 187 14.35 -8.77 9.60
C LEU A 187 14.74 -8.50 8.14
N GLY A 188 15.84 -7.79 7.90
CA GLY A 188 16.32 -7.42 6.57
C GLY A 188 17.33 -8.40 5.96
N SER A 189 18.04 -9.17 6.80
CA SER A 189 18.97 -10.21 6.34
C SER A 189 18.21 -11.31 5.58
N GLY A 190 18.82 -11.91 4.55
CA GLY A 190 18.19 -13.03 3.82
C GLY A 190 17.83 -14.21 4.73
N PHE A 191 18.65 -14.41 5.78
CA PHE A 191 18.51 -15.48 6.75
C PHE A 191 17.28 -15.31 7.67
N SER A 192 16.98 -14.11 8.17
CA SER A 192 15.79 -13.91 9.00
C SER A 192 14.50 -13.99 8.22
N ARG A 193 14.49 -13.53 6.96
CA ARG A 193 13.36 -13.71 6.05
C ARG A 193 13.11 -15.19 5.81
N PHE A 194 14.17 -15.99 5.70
CA PHE A 194 14.08 -17.44 5.63
C PHE A 194 13.58 -18.07 6.95
N ALA A 195 14.15 -17.68 8.10
CA ALA A 195 13.75 -18.19 9.42
C ALA A 195 12.29 -17.87 9.78
N ILE A 196 11.82 -16.66 9.47
CA ILE A 196 10.41 -16.27 9.65
C ILE A 196 9.51 -17.08 8.72
N ARG A 197 9.95 -17.32 7.49
CA ARG A 197 9.19 -18.15 6.55
C ARG A 197 9.12 -19.61 7.01
N LEU A 198 10.18 -20.12 7.63
CA LEU A 198 10.22 -21.46 8.22
C LEU A 198 9.34 -21.54 9.48
N LEU A 199 9.37 -20.52 10.34
CA LEU A 199 8.52 -20.43 11.54
C LEU A 199 7.03 -20.34 11.17
N LEU A 200 6.70 -19.54 10.15
CA LEU A 200 5.33 -19.35 9.68
C LEU A 200 4.82 -20.49 8.79
N PHE A 201 5.66 -21.45 8.40
CA PHE A 201 5.28 -22.60 7.57
C PHE A 201 4.13 -23.41 8.19
N ASN A 202 4.11 -23.55 9.52
CA ASN A 202 3.03 -24.22 10.24
C ASN A 202 1.73 -23.40 10.29
N VAL A 203 1.79 -22.09 10.10
CA VAL A 203 0.64 -21.17 10.13
C VAL A 203 0.07 -20.91 8.72
N GLU A 204 0.69 -21.46 7.67
CA GLU A 204 0.11 -21.54 6.32
C GLU A 204 -1.02 -22.60 6.22
N THR A 205 -1.53 -23.08 7.36
CA THR A 205 -2.74 -23.93 7.50
C THR A 205 -3.97 -23.34 6.85
N VAL A 206 -4.05 -22.01 6.72
CA VAL A 206 -5.17 -21.31 6.08
C VAL A 206 -4.66 -20.62 4.80
N PRO A 207 -5.13 -21.05 3.61
CA PRO A 207 -4.92 -20.30 2.36
C PRO A 207 -5.26 -18.82 2.58
N LEU A 208 -4.46 -17.90 2.03
CA LEU A 208 -4.55 -16.44 2.23
C LEU A 208 -3.94 -15.89 3.53
N PHE A 209 -3.88 -16.64 4.64
CA PHE A 209 -3.33 -16.11 5.89
C PHE A 209 -1.83 -15.76 5.77
N GLY A 210 -1.04 -16.59 5.09
CA GLY A 210 0.37 -16.29 4.82
C GLY A 210 0.57 -15.01 4.00
N ILE A 211 -0.32 -14.74 3.04
CA ILE A 211 -0.32 -13.50 2.24
C ILE A 211 -0.62 -12.30 3.14
N MET A 212 -1.60 -12.41 4.03
CA MET A 212 -1.96 -11.39 5.02
C MET A 212 -0.79 -11.08 5.96
N VAL A 213 -0.21 -12.09 6.62
CA VAL A 213 0.91 -11.90 7.55
C VAL A 213 2.10 -11.26 6.84
N SER A 214 2.44 -11.74 5.66
CA SER A 214 3.58 -11.22 4.93
C SER A 214 3.34 -9.82 4.34
N ALA A 215 2.08 -9.43 4.08
CA ALA A 215 1.72 -8.04 3.79
C ALA A 215 1.83 -7.17 5.05
N TRP A 216 1.36 -7.66 6.20
CA TRP A 216 1.42 -6.98 7.50
C TRP A 216 2.86 -6.66 7.94
N LEU A 217 3.77 -7.61 7.77
CA LEU A 217 5.19 -7.44 8.08
C LEU A 217 5.85 -6.38 7.20
N ARG A 218 5.43 -6.26 5.93
CA ARG A 218 5.99 -5.31 4.95
C ARG A 218 5.23 -3.99 4.87
N ALA A 219 4.11 -3.86 5.58
CA ALA A 219 3.18 -2.75 5.44
C ALA A 219 3.85 -1.39 5.63
N LEU A 220 4.51 -1.18 6.77
CA LEU A 220 5.18 0.08 7.08
C LEU A 220 6.27 0.44 6.08
N GLY A 221 7.07 -0.55 5.66
CA GLY A 221 8.11 -0.36 4.65
C GLY A 221 7.55 0.01 3.28
N THR A 222 6.41 -0.59 2.90
CA THR A 222 5.71 -0.32 1.64
C THR A 222 5.17 1.12 1.62
N ALA A 223 4.48 1.54 2.69
CA ALA A 223 3.97 2.90 2.80
C ALA A 223 5.11 3.94 2.80
N ARG A 224 6.18 3.71 3.56
CA ARG A 224 7.38 4.59 3.56
C ARG A 224 8.01 4.68 2.17
N TYR A 225 8.09 3.59 1.43
CA TYR A 225 8.60 3.58 0.05
C TYR A 225 7.72 4.37 -0.91
N LEU A 226 6.40 4.24 -0.77
CA LEU A 226 5.42 4.96 -1.60
C LEU A 226 5.43 6.47 -1.31
N HIS A 227 5.61 6.87 -0.04
CA HIS A 227 5.69 8.27 0.40
C HIS A 227 7.08 8.91 0.30
N LYS A 228 8.11 8.16 -0.11
CA LYS A 228 9.46 8.72 -0.28
C LYS A 228 9.48 10.04 -1.09
N PRO A 229 8.79 10.18 -2.24
CA PRO A 229 8.81 11.43 -2.98
C PRO A 229 8.19 12.63 -2.23
N TYR A 230 7.19 12.39 -1.39
CA TYR A 230 6.57 13.42 -0.54
C TYR A 230 7.55 13.95 0.52
N PHE A 231 8.28 13.05 1.19
CA PHE A 231 9.31 13.47 2.13
C PHE A 231 10.45 14.24 1.46
N GLN A 232 10.75 13.88 0.20
CA GLN A 232 11.76 14.57 -0.61
C GLN A 232 11.30 15.95 -1.06
N SER A 233 10.02 16.14 -1.44
CA SER A 233 9.49 17.44 -1.87
C SER A 233 9.47 18.46 -0.73
N LYS A 234 9.28 18.02 0.52
CA LYS A 234 9.35 18.88 1.71
C LYS A 234 10.76 19.01 2.32
N ALA A 235 11.78 18.41 1.69
CA ALA A 235 13.16 18.38 2.19
C ALA A 235 13.29 17.92 3.67
N MET A 236 12.46 16.96 4.09
CA MET A 236 12.45 16.48 5.48
C MET A 236 13.73 15.72 5.84
N THR A 237 14.27 15.97 7.03
CA THR A 237 15.39 15.20 7.58
C THR A 237 14.94 13.78 7.95
N SER A 238 15.90 12.85 8.06
CA SER A 238 15.58 11.46 8.43
C SER A 238 14.89 11.34 9.80
N GLU A 239 15.20 12.26 10.72
CA GLU A 239 14.58 12.34 12.04
C GLU A 239 13.14 12.83 11.93
N GLN A 240 12.89 13.92 11.18
CA GLN A 240 11.54 14.42 10.91
C GLN A 240 10.66 13.36 10.25
N VAL A 241 11.19 12.63 9.25
CA VAL A 241 10.46 11.53 8.61
C VAL A 241 10.11 10.43 9.62
N SER A 242 11.00 10.12 10.56
CA SER A 242 10.73 9.09 11.56
C SER A 242 9.66 9.51 12.56
N THR A 243 9.69 10.77 13.01
CA THR A 243 8.68 11.35 13.91
C THR A 243 7.31 11.42 13.23
N PHE A 244 7.26 11.94 12.00
CA PHE A 244 6.04 12.04 11.20
C PHE A 244 5.37 10.68 10.96
N ILE A 245 6.17 9.64 10.69
CA ILE A 245 5.67 8.27 10.49
C ILE A 245 5.21 7.67 11.82
N GLU A 246 5.91 7.91 12.93
CA GLU A 246 5.55 7.32 14.23
C GLU A 246 4.23 7.92 14.76
N GLU A 247 4.00 9.22 14.56
CA GLU A 247 2.70 9.86 14.86
C GLU A 247 1.53 9.23 14.11
N ARG A 248 1.77 8.81 12.85
CA ARG A 248 0.76 8.24 11.94
C ARG A 248 1.01 6.75 11.69
N LYS A 249 1.63 6.06 12.65
CA LYS A 249 2.12 4.69 12.43
C LYS A 249 1.05 3.74 11.95
N TRP A 250 -0.14 3.81 12.55
CA TRP A 250 -1.27 2.94 12.19
C TRP A 250 -1.83 3.28 10.81
N ASP A 251 -1.83 4.56 10.44
CA ASP A 251 -2.24 5.03 9.11
C ASP A 251 -1.32 4.52 8.02
N TYR A 252 0.00 4.66 8.23
CA TYR A 252 1.03 4.11 7.33
C TYR A 252 0.96 2.58 7.27
N ARG A 253 0.73 1.89 8.39
CA ARG A 253 0.56 0.44 8.39
C ARG A 253 -0.70 0.02 7.62
N ALA A 254 -1.84 0.68 7.83
CA ALA A 254 -3.08 0.33 7.16
C ALA A 254 -2.99 0.54 5.64
N PHE A 255 -2.52 1.72 5.20
CA PHE A 255 -2.30 1.99 3.77
C PHE A 255 -1.30 1.02 3.16
N GLY A 256 -0.14 0.85 3.79
CA GLY A 256 0.92 -0.02 3.28
C GLY A 256 0.52 -1.50 3.25
N PHE A 257 -0.32 -1.94 4.19
CA PHE A 257 -0.88 -3.28 4.21
C PHE A 257 -1.82 -3.51 3.01
N ALA A 258 -2.78 -2.62 2.79
CA ALA A 258 -3.70 -2.70 1.66
C ALA A 258 -2.95 -2.66 0.32
N ALA A 259 -2.00 -1.74 0.17
CA ALA A 259 -1.15 -1.63 -1.02
C ALA A 259 -0.33 -2.92 -1.26
N ALA A 260 0.35 -3.43 -0.22
CA ALA A 260 1.15 -4.64 -0.32
C ALA A 260 0.33 -5.91 -0.59
N LEU A 261 -0.93 -5.95 -0.13
CA LEU A 261 -1.83 -7.05 -0.39
C LEU A 261 -2.23 -7.10 -1.87
N LEU A 262 -2.62 -5.98 -2.44
CA LEU A 262 -3.07 -5.89 -3.82
C LEU A 262 -1.92 -6.09 -4.81
N GLU A 263 -0.70 -5.65 -4.47
CA GLU A 263 0.51 -5.93 -5.26
C GLU A 263 0.90 -7.42 -5.29
N ARG A 264 0.38 -8.26 -4.39
CA ARG A 264 0.65 -9.70 -4.36
C ARG A 264 -0.24 -10.52 -5.30
N ILE A 265 -1.29 -9.93 -5.85
CA ILE A 265 -2.18 -10.62 -6.78
C ILE A 265 -1.39 -10.87 -8.08
N PRO A 266 -1.26 -12.12 -8.56
CA PRO A 266 -0.56 -12.40 -9.81
C PRO A 266 -1.14 -11.58 -10.96
N ILE A 267 -0.26 -11.05 -11.82
CA ILE A 267 -0.56 -10.21 -12.99
C ILE A 267 -1.20 -8.85 -12.61
N VAL A 268 -2.33 -8.86 -11.91
CA VAL A 268 -3.09 -7.67 -11.51
C VAL A 268 -2.28 -6.77 -10.56
N GLY A 269 -1.42 -7.36 -9.72
CA GLY A 269 -0.53 -6.64 -8.81
C GLY A 269 0.41 -5.65 -9.51
N LEU A 270 0.72 -5.88 -10.81
CA LEU A 270 1.51 -4.94 -11.61
C LEU A 270 0.76 -3.64 -11.86
N VAL A 271 -0.55 -3.71 -12.10
CA VAL A 271 -1.42 -2.54 -12.22
C VAL A 271 -1.51 -1.82 -10.87
N PHE A 272 -1.70 -2.58 -9.78
CA PHE A 272 -1.73 -2.00 -8.44
C PHE A 272 -0.42 -1.32 -8.03
N SER A 273 0.72 -1.81 -8.52
CA SER A 273 2.01 -1.13 -8.26
C SER A 273 2.08 0.30 -8.83
N VAL A 274 1.31 0.59 -9.89
CA VAL A 274 1.15 1.94 -10.46
C VAL A 274 0.03 2.70 -9.76
N SER A 275 -1.12 2.07 -9.54
CA SER A 275 -2.25 2.75 -8.90
C SER A 275 -1.95 3.14 -7.45
N ASN A 276 -1.18 2.33 -6.71
CA ASN A 276 -0.73 2.63 -5.35
C ASN A 276 0.18 3.88 -5.32
N ARG A 277 0.91 4.17 -6.41
CA ARG A 277 1.69 5.41 -6.54
C ARG A 277 0.79 6.63 -6.70
N ILE A 278 -0.27 6.50 -7.47
CA ILE A 278 -1.29 7.55 -7.60
C ILE A 278 -2.00 7.77 -6.25
N GLY A 279 -2.36 6.68 -5.56
CA GLY A 279 -2.95 6.74 -4.23
C GLY A 279 -2.04 7.44 -3.21
N ALA A 280 -0.75 7.11 -3.21
CA ALA A 280 0.25 7.76 -2.37
C ALA A 280 0.44 9.25 -2.70
N ALA A 281 0.41 9.64 -3.98
CA ALA A 281 0.43 11.05 -4.37
C ALA A 281 -0.81 11.81 -3.88
N MET A 282 -1.99 11.20 -4.00
CA MET A 282 -3.24 11.78 -3.48
C MET A 282 -3.20 11.92 -1.96
N TRP A 283 -2.68 10.91 -1.26
CA TRP A 283 -2.51 10.97 0.18
C TRP A 283 -1.52 12.06 0.59
N ALA A 284 -0.39 12.18 -0.10
CA ALA A 284 0.59 13.25 0.13
C ALA A 284 -0.03 14.65 -0.03
N VAL A 285 -0.84 14.88 -1.05
CA VAL A 285 -1.54 16.17 -1.25
C VAL A 285 -2.52 16.47 -0.12
N ASP A 286 -3.28 15.48 0.34
CA ASP A 286 -4.24 15.69 1.43
C ASP A 286 -3.54 15.86 2.79
N LEU A 287 -2.40 15.19 3.02
CA LEU A 287 -1.52 15.46 4.17
C LEU A 287 -0.96 16.88 4.13
N GLU A 288 -0.57 17.38 2.95
CA GLU A 288 -0.03 18.74 2.82
C GLU A 288 -1.07 19.80 3.14
N LYS A 289 -2.31 19.63 2.65
CA LYS A 289 -3.42 20.53 2.99
C LYS A 289 -3.68 20.57 4.50
N ARG A 290 -3.55 19.42 5.18
CA ARG A 290 -3.65 19.37 6.64
C ARG A 290 -2.50 20.12 7.30
N GLN A 291 -1.28 19.96 6.80
CA GLN A 291 -0.11 20.70 7.31
C GLN A 291 -0.27 22.22 7.15
N HIS A 292 -0.81 22.70 6.03
CA HIS A 292 -1.11 24.13 5.83
C HIS A 292 -2.13 24.63 6.87
N TYR A 293 -3.22 23.89 7.06
CA TYR A 293 -4.23 24.22 8.07
C TYR A 293 -3.63 24.27 9.49
N VAL A 294 -2.81 23.29 9.86
CA VAL A 294 -2.14 23.28 11.17
C VAL A 294 -1.19 24.47 11.31
N ALA A 295 -0.44 24.82 10.27
CA ALA A 295 0.45 25.97 10.26
C ALA A 295 -0.33 27.28 10.48
N GLU A 296 -1.45 27.47 9.78
CA GLU A 296 -2.33 28.63 9.92
C GLU A 296 -2.91 28.74 11.33
N VAL A 297 -3.41 27.64 11.90
CA VAL A 297 -3.97 27.65 13.26
C VAL A 297 -2.88 27.93 14.30
N LYS A 298 -1.67 27.38 14.13
CA LYS A 298 -0.54 27.67 15.03
C LYS A 298 -0.08 29.12 14.93
N ALA A 299 -0.03 29.68 13.72
CA ALA A 299 0.28 31.09 13.50
C ALA A 299 -0.76 32.00 14.19
N ALA A 300 -2.05 31.69 14.03
CA ALA A 300 -3.15 32.40 14.67
C ALA A 300 -3.08 32.35 16.21
N LYS A 301 -2.79 31.17 16.79
CA LYS A 301 -2.61 31.00 18.25
C LYS A 301 -1.40 31.75 18.81
N THR A 302 -0.34 31.89 18.02
CA THR A 302 0.93 32.54 18.43
C THR A 302 0.88 34.07 18.23
N GLY A 303 -0.24 34.62 17.74
CA GLY A 303 -0.43 36.07 17.58
C GLY A 303 0.27 36.67 16.34
N GLN A 304 0.72 35.84 15.39
CA GLN A 304 1.18 36.32 14.09
C GLN A 304 -0.03 36.60 13.18
N VAL A 305 -0.70 37.72 13.42
CA VAL A 305 -1.68 38.29 12.50
C VAL A 305 -0.91 38.89 11.32
N THR A 306 -0.73 38.15 10.23
CA THR A 306 -0.47 38.78 8.93
C THR A 306 -1.80 39.06 8.24
N SER A 307 -2.23 40.30 8.41
CA SER A 307 -3.08 41.00 7.47
C SER A 307 -2.49 40.89 6.06
N SER A 308 -3.15 40.17 5.16
CA SER A 308 -3.16 40.51 3.73
C SER A 308 -4.28 39.74 3.04
N LEU A 309 -5.30 40.52 2.66
CA LEU A 309 -6.33 40.23 1.67
C LEU A 309 -5.73 39.76 0.34
#